data_AF-A0A2R8ZLE0-F1
#
_entry.id   AF-A0A2R8ZLE0-F1
#
_cell.length_a   1.000
_cell.length_b   1.000
_cell.length_c   1.000
_cell.angle_alpha   90.00
_cell.angle_beta   90.00
_cell.angle_gamma   90.00
#
_symmetry.space_group_name_H-M   'P 1'
#
loop_
_entity.id
_entity.type
_entity.pdbx_description
1 polymer ?
#
loop_
_entity_poly.entity_id
_entity_poly.type
_entity_poly.pdbx_seq_one_letter_code
_entity_poly.pdbx_strand_id
1 'polypeptide(L)'
;MQHRGFLLLTLLALLALTSAVAKKKADCKYKFENWGACDGGTSTKVRQGTLKKARYNAQCQETIRVTKPCTPKTKAKAKAKKGKGKD
;
A
#
# COMPACT_ATOMS: atom_id res chain seq x y z
N MET A 1 11.20 25.42 -33.13
CA MET A 1 10.07 25.55 -32.18
C MET A 1 9.53 24.20 -31.69
N GLN A 2 10.35 23.22 -31.27
CA GLN A 2 9.78 21.92 -30.84
C GLN A 2 10.44 21.24 -29.64
N HIS A 3 11.50 21.81 -29.03
CA HIS A 3 12.09 21.21 -27.83
C HIS A 3 11.18 21.27 -26.61
N ARG A 4 10.45 22.38 -26.39
CA ARG A 4 9.50 22.51 -25.28
C ARG A 4 8.32 21.53 -25.42
N GLY A 5 7.82 21.35 -26.64
CA GLY A 5 6.76 20.38 -26.93
C GLY A 5 7.23 18.94 -26.76
N PHE A 6 8.43 18.62 -27.23
CA PHE A 6 9.03 17.29 -27.09
C PHE A 6 9.33 16.95 -25.62
N LEU A 7 9.88 17.89 -24.85
CA LEU A 7 10.10 17.73 -23.40
C LEU A 7 8.81 17.55 -22.62
N LEU A 8 7.74 18.27 -22.98
CA LEU A 8 6.43 18.09 -22.37
C LEU A 8 5.83 16.73 -22.73
N LEU A 9 5.98 16.26 -23.98
CA LEU A 9 5.51 14.95 -24.41
C LEU A 9 6.25 13.80 -23.69
N THR A 10 7.57 13.89 -23.56
CA THR A 10 8.37 12.87 -22.87
C THR A 10 8.10 12.85 -21.37
N LEU A 11 7.91 14.02 -20.75
CA LEU A 11 7.54 14.12 -19.34
C LEU A 11 6.14 13.56 -19.07
N LEU A 12 5.16 13.83 -19.95
CA LEU A 12 3.82 13.24 -19.87
C LEU A 12 3.85 11.72 -20.05
N ALA A 13 4.66 11.21 -20.98
CA ALA A 13 4.83 9.77 -21.18
C ALA A 13 5.47 9.09 -19.96
N LEU A 14 6.47 9.72 -19.33
CA LEU A 14 7.07 9.25 -18.07
C LEU A 14 6.04 9.23 -16.93
N LEU A 15 5.23 10.28 -16.80
CA LEU A 15 4.17 10.33 -15.79
C LEU A 15 3.14 9.21 -16.01
N ALA A 16 2.71 8.98 -17.26
CA ALA A 16 1.76 7.92 -17.60
C ALA A 16 2.28 6.52 -17.23
N LEU A 17 3.58 6.25 -17.46
CA LEU A 17 4.22 4.99 -17.13
C LEU A 17 4.18 4.66 -15.62
N THR A 18 4.07 5.68 -14.75
CA THR A 18 4.03 5.50 -13.30
C THR A 18 2.62 5.28 -12.73
N SER A 19 1.55 5.47 -13.51
CA SER A 19 0.18 5.60 -12.97
C SER A 19 -0.69 4.32 -13.00
N ALA A 20 -0.25 3.25 -13.65
CA ALA A 20 -1.14 2.11 -13.93
C ALA A 20 -0.87 0.86 -13.04
N VAL A 21 -1.17 0.91 -11.75
CA VAL A 21 -1.37 -0.31 -10.94
C VAL A 21 -2.50 -0.15 -9.92
N ALA A 22 -3.71 0.14 -10.39
CA ALA A 22 -4.93 -0.20 -9.63
C ALA A 22 -5.24 -1.70 -9.86
N LYS A 23 -4.44 -2.59 -9.27
CA LYS A 23 -4.61 -4.04 -9.45
C LYS A 23 -5.67 -4.59 -8.50
N LYS A 24 -6.71 -5.17 -9.11
CA LYS A 24 -7.74 -5.98 -8.44
C LYS A 24 -7.05 -7.10 -7.66
N LYS A 25 -7.03 -6.96 -6.34
CA LYS A 25 -6.24 -7.81 -5.43
C LYS A 25 -6.88 -9.19 -5.15
N ALA A 26 -8.13 -9.41 -5.56
CA ALA A 26 -8.94 -10.55 -5.12
C ALA A 26 -8.60 -11.88 -5.82
N ASP A 27 -8.09 -11.83 -7.05
CA ASP A 27 -7.86 -13.01 -7.89
C ASP A 27 -6.41 -13.52 -7.86
N CYS A 28 -5.57 -12.89 -7.05
CA CYS A 28 -4.13 -13.15 -6.97
C CYS A 28 -3.76 -13.86 -5.66
N LYS A 29 -3.24 -15.08 -5.75
CA LYS A 29 -2.75 -15.84 -4.60
C LYS A 29 -1.27 -15.52 -4.37
N TYR A 30 -0.96 -14.90 -3.24
CA TYR A 30 0.41 -14.52 -2.86
C TYR A 30 0.97 -15.43 -1.76
N LYS A 31 2.27 -15.72 -1.82
CA LYS A 31 3.06 -16.30 -0.74
C LYS A 31 3.77 -15.15 -0.03
N PHE A 32 3.40 -14.90 1.23
CA PHE A 32 4.03 -13.86 2.03
C PHE A 32 5.16 -14.44 2.87
N GLU A 33 6.21 -13.64 3.03
CA GLU A 33 7.25 -13.91 4.00
C GLU A 33 6.79 -13.55 5.42
N ASN A 34 7.67 -13.80 6.40
CA ASN A 34 7.43 -13.40 7.76
C ASN A 34 7.31 -11.88 7.87
N TRP A 35 6.58 -11.41 8.89
CA TRP A 35 6.53 -9.98 9.14
C TRP A 35 7.92 -9.47 9.53
N GLY A 36 8.35 -8.38 8.91
CA GLY A 36 9.53 -7.64 9.35
C GLY A 36 9.32 -6.99 10.72
N ALA A 37 10.38 -6.37 11.22
CA ALA A 37 10.34 -5.58 12.44
C ALA A 37 9.30 -4.45 12.36
N CYS A 38 8.81 -4.03 13.53
CA CYS A 38 7.96 -2.86 13.63
C CYS A 38 8.84 -1.61 13.43
N ASP A 39 8.49 -0.80 12.45
CA ASP A 39 9.10 0.51 12.26
C ASP A 39 8.56 1.48 13.32
N GLY A 40 9.46 2.00 14.17
CA GLY A 40 9.09 2.87 15.29
C GLY A 40 8.56 4.24 14.86
N GLY A 41 8.95 4.72 13.68
CA GLY A 41 8.50 6.02 13.14
C GLY A 41 7.05 5.99 12.64
N THR A 42 6.65 4.89 12.01
CA THR A 42 5.30 4.73 11.43
C THR A 42 4.37 3.87 12.27
N SER A 43 4.87 3.17 13.30
CA SER A 43 4.13 2.14 14.03
C SER A 43 3.52 1.11 13.08
N THR A 44 4.24 0.77 12.01
CA THR A 44 3.82 -0.26 11.05
C THR A 44 4.92 -1.28 10.81
N LYS A 45 4.50 -2.50 10.50
CA LYS A 45 5.37 -3.56 10.00
C LYS A 45 5.01 -3.84 8.56
N VAL A 46 6.03 -4.10 7.76
CA VAL A 46 5.90 -4.40 6.33
C VAL A 46 6.31 -5.84 6.09
N ARG A 47 5.68 -6.49 5.11
CA ARG A 47 6.18 -7.72 4.53
C ARG A 47 5.97 -7.74 3.03
N GLN A 48 6.80 -8.50 2.35
CA GLN A 48 6.71 -8.73 0.92
C GLN A 48 5.98 -10.05 0.65
N GLY A 49 5.23 -10.09 -0.44
CA GLY A 49 4.62 -11.30 -0.94
C GLY A 49 4.88 -11.46 -2.43
N THR A 50 5.23 -12.68 -2.83
CA THR A 50 5.43 -13.06 -4.23
C THR A 50 4.21 -13.79 -4.77
N LEU A 51 3.90 -13.59 -6.04
CA LEU A 51 2.76 -14.20 -6.70
C LEU A 51 2.99 -15.70 -6.82
N LYS A 52 2.04 -16.49 -6.32
CA LYS A 52 2.06 -17.95 -6.48
C LYS A 52 1.14 -18.40 -7.61
N LYS A 53 0.00 -17.74 -7.77
CA LYS A 53 -0.97 -18.05 -8.82
C LYS A 53 -1.88 -16.86 -9.09
N ALA A 54 -1.98 -16.48 -10.36
CA ALA A 54 -3.08 -15.65 -10.86
C ALA A 54 -4.26 -16.56 -11.22
N ARG A 55 -5.45 -16.28 -10.70
CA ARG A 55 -6.68 -16.94 -11.16
C ARG A 55 -7.24 -16.18 -12.36
N TYR A 56 -7.86 -16.90 -13.30
CA TYR A 56 -8.60 -16.32 -14.43
C TYR A 56 -7.81 -15.30 -15.29
N ASN A 57 -6.49 -15.50 -15.46
CA ASN A 57 -5.61 -14.56 -16.16
C ASN A 57 -5.63 -13.12 -15.57
N ALA A 58 -5.92 -12.99 -14.27
CA ALA A 58 -5.88 -11.69 -13.61
C ALA A 58 -4.49 -11.05 -13.72
N GLN A 59 -4.47 -9.75 -14.00
CA GLN A 59 -3.24 -8.97 -14.00
C GLN A 59 -2.75 -8.74 -12.56
N CYS A 60 -1.95 -9.66 -12.06
CA CYS A 60 -1.32 -9.58 -10.75
C CYS A 60 0.05 -8.90 -10.82
N GLN A 61 0.52 -8.26 -9.73
CA GLN A 61 1.96 -7.95 -9.65
C GLN A 61 2.69 -9.21 -9.23
N GLU A 62 3.89 -9.41 -9.77
CA GLU A 62 4.79 -10.47 -9.33
C GLU A 62 5.12 -10.35 -7.84
N THR A 63 5.30 -9.11 -7.37
CA THR A 63 5.64 -8.80 -5.98
C THR A 63 4.71 -7.72 -5.44
N ILE A 64 4.20 -7.92 -4.22
CA ILE A 64 3.41 -6.92 -3.50
C ILE A 64 3.99 -6.65 -2.11
N ARG A 65 3.82 -5.43 -1.64
CA ARG A 65 4.14 -5.03 -0.26
C ARG A 65 2.84 -4.84 0.50
N VAL A 66 2.77 -5.41 1.70
CA VAL A 66 1.64 -5.20 2.60
C VAL A 66 2.14 -4.66 3.92
N THR A 67 1.46 -3.62 4.38
CA THR A 67 1.77 -2.92 5.62
C THR A 67 0.65 -3.22 6.61
N LYS A 68 1.02 -3.49 7.87
CA LYS A 68 0.07 -3.67 8.97
C LYS A 68 0.52 -2.80 10.15
N PRO A 69 -0.40 -2.12 10.85
CA PRO A 69 -0.07 -1.46 12.11
C PRO A 69 0.52 -2.44 13.13
N CYS A 70 1.57 -2.01 13.82
CA CYS A 70 2.14 -2.67 14.98
C CYS A 70 2.02 -1.72 16.16
N THR A 71 0.92 -1.82 16.90
CA THR A 71 0.77 -1.08 18.16
C THR A 71 1.69 -1.67 19.23
N PRO A 72 2.34 -0.84 20.07
CA PRO A 72 2.89 -1.36 21.32
C PRO A 72 1.72 -1.91 22.16
N LYS A 73 1.90 -3.13 22.68
CA LYS A 73 0.97 -3.70 23.67
C LYS A 73 1.05 -2.90 24.96
N THR A 74 0.46 -1.71 25.01
CA THR A 74 0.23 -1.00 26.27
C THR A 74 -1.15 -0.35 26.26
N LYS A 75 -2.09 -1.14 26.80
CA LYS A 75 -3.35 -0.76 27.46
C LYS A 75 -4.27 0.22 26.72
N ALA A 76 -5.45 -0.31 26.37
CA ALA A 76 -6.67 0.47 26.35
C ALA A 76 -6.79 1.33 27.64
N LYS A 77 -6.40 2.59 27.55
CA LYS A 77 -7.03 3.69 28.27
C LYS A 77 -7.56 4.62 27.19
N ALA A 78 -8.65 4.19 26.55
CA ALA A 78 -9.66 5.12 26.11
C ALA A 78 -10.15 5.85 27.37
N LYS A 79 -9.40 6.88 27.81
CA LYS A 79 -9.88 7.85 28.79
C LYS A 79 -11.03 8.56 28.09
N ALA A 80 -12.21 8.33 28.64
CA ALA A 80 -13.45 8.95 28.27
C ALA A 80 -13.30 10.46 28.00
N LYS A 81 -13.72 10.87 26.81
CA LYS A 81 -14.54 12.08 26.63
C LYS A 81 -15.67 11.74 25.66
N LYS A 82 -16.59 10.90 26.13
CA LYS A 82 -17.97 10.84 25.60
C LYS A 82 -18.77 11.96 26.28
N GLY A 83 -19.61 12.62 25.50
CA GLY A 83 -20.21 13.93 25.73
C GLY A 83 -20.77 14.22 27.13
N LYS A 84 -20.52 15.45 27.58
CA LYS A 84 -21.30 16.11 28.63
C LYS A 84 -22.63 16.52 28.00
N GLY A 85 -23.63 15.64 28.09
CA GLY A 85 -25.03 16.06 28.02
C GLY A 85 -25.32 16.92 29.24
N LYS A 86 -25.96 18.07 29.02
CA LYS A 86 -26.55 18.93 30.04
C LYS A 86 -27.94 19.26 29.52
N ASP A 87 -28.93 18.96 30.37
CA ASP A 87 -30.37 19.25 30.34
C ASP A 87 -30.98 19.87 29.09
#